data_AF-X1VAA0-F1
#
_entry.id   AF-X1VAA0-F1
#
_cell.length_a   1.000
_cell.length_b   1.000
_cell.length_c   1.000
_cell.angle_alpha   90.00
_cell.angle_beta   90.00
_cell.angle_gamma   90.00
#
_symmetry.space_group_name_H-M   'P 1'
#
loop_
_entity.id
_entity.type
_entity.pdbx_description
1 polymer ?
#
loop_
_entity_poly.entity_id
_entity_poly.type
_entity_poly.pdbx_seq_one_letter_code
_entity_poly.pdbx_strand_id
1 'polypeptide(L)'
;MLEGLLSILGIYKVYEKWLWLQVRDGKKPEHVAIILDGNRRWAFHKSLIPWIGYRHGANKIDELLDWCIELDVKIITLYAFSTENFCRPPKEVEEIMRLIEEKLRSILENERIHENKIRVKAIGRLDLLPKSTQEVIQRVEEATKRYTDRFLNLALAYGGRAEIVDASTNITEDHATPITMTMVRHKRKSLSKNQRTALPESITHIPIAIRYVD
;
A
#
# COMPACT_ATOMS: atom_id res chain seq x y z
N MET A 1 -4.24 -32.04 -5.07
CA MET A 1 -5.25 -32.95 -5.66
C MET A 1 -6.65 -32.68 -5.13
N LEU A 2 -6.85 -32.53 -3.81
CA LEU A 2 -8.17 -32.23 -3.22
C LEU A 2 -8.71 -30.83 -3.58
N GLU A 3 -7.88 -29.79 -3.52
CA GLU A 3 -8.27 -28.42 -3.90
C GLU A 3 -8.73 -28.31 -5.36
N GLY A 4 -8.03 -28.98 -6.28
CA GLY A 4 -8.43 -29.04 -7.69
C GLY A 4 -9.77 -29.75 -7.88
N LEU A 5 -10.02 -30.82 -7.12
CA LEU A 5 -11.30 -31.55 -7.14
C LEU A 5 -12.46 -30.71 -6.58
N LEU A 6 -12.23 -29.99 -5.48
CA LEU A 6 -13.18 -29.08 -4.84
C LEU A 6 -13.49 -27.85 -5.72
N SER A 7 -12.50 -27.35 -6.46
CA SER A 7 -12.67 -26.29 -7.46
C SER A 7 -13.53 -26.77 -8.64
N ILE A 8 -13.31 -28.00 -9.12
CA ILE A 8 -14.09 -28.60 -10.23
C ILE A 8 -15.55 -28.84 -9.83
N LEU A 9 -15.81 -29.20 -8.57
CA LEU A 9 -17.16 -29.43 -8.03
C LEU A 9 -17.96 -28.14 -7.78
N GLY A 10 -17.39 -26.95 -8.06
CA GLY A 10 -18.08 -25.67 -7.85
C GLY A 10 -18.29 -25.30 -6.38
N ILE A 11 -17.73 -26.08 -5.44
CA ILE A 11 -17.89 -25.88 -3.99
C ILE A 11 -17.32 -24.53 -3.58
N TYR A 12 -16.18 -24.12 -4.16
CA TYR A 12 -15.61 -22.80 -3.92
C TYR A 12 -16.53 -21.67 -4.38
N LYS A 13 -17.19 -21.79 -5.55
CA LYS A 13 -18.16 -20.78 -6.01
C LYS A 13 -19.37 -20.68 -5.08
N VAL A 14 -19.84 -21.81 -4.56
CA VAL A 14 -20.95 -21.82 -3.58
C VAL A 14 -20.50 -21.19 -2.26
N TYR A 15 -19.29 -21.52 -1.80
CA TYR A 15 -18.71 -20.96 -0.58
C TYR A 15 -18.46 -19.45 -0.69
N GLU A 16 -17.88 -18.98 -1.79
CA GLU A 16 -17.71 -17.56 -2.11
C GLU A 16 -19.05 -16.84 -2.12
N LYS A 17 -20.07 -17.41 -2.77
CA LYS A 17 -21.42 -16.83 -2.79
C LYS A 17 -22.03 -16.77 -1.38
N TRP A 18 -21.81 -17.80 -0.57
CA TRP A 18 -22.30 -17.84 0.82
C TRP A 18 -21.61 -16.80 1.70
N LEU A 19 -20.28 -16.70 1.65
CA LEU A 19 -19.52 -15.65 2.32
C LEU A 19 -19.97 -14.26 1.85
N TRP A 20 -20.17 -14.10 0.53
CA TRP A 20 -20.61 -12.84 -0.04
C TRP A 20 -21.99 -12.45 0.54
N LEU A 21 -22.94 -13.37 0.59
CA LEU A 21 -24.26 -13.10 1.20
C LEU A 21 -24.17 -12.69 2.68
N GLN A 22 -23.15 -13.11 3.42
CA GLN A 22 -22.97 -12.70 4.81
C GLN A 22 -22.42 -11.28 4.96
N VAL A 23 -21.52 -10.87 4.06
CA VAL A 23 -20.80 -9.59 4.20
C VAL A 23 -21.40 -8.47 3.35
N ARG A 24 -22.27 -8.77 2.38
CA ARG A 24 -22.85 -7.78 1.44
C ARG A 24 -23.57 -6.63 2.07
N ASP A 25 -24.39 -6.94 3.03
CA ASP A 25 -25.25 -5.95 3.67
C ASP A 25 -24.57 -5.35 4.91
N GLY A 26 -23.32 -5.75 5.18
CA GLY A 26 -22.48 -5.24 6.26
C GLY A 26 -21.76 -3.93 5.91
N LYS A 27 -21.18 -3.29 6.92
CA LYS A 27 -20.35 -2.10 6.73
C LYS A 27 -19.04 -2.48 6.04
N LYS A 28 -18.83 -1.96 4.83
CA LYS A 28 -17.60 -2.16 4.07
C LYS A 28 -16.44 -1.31 4.64
N PRO A 29 -15.19 -1.78 4.57
CA PRO A 29 -14.06 -0.97 4.98
C PRO A 29 -13.83 0.19 4.00
N GLU A 30 -13.70 1.39 4.54
CA GLU A 30 -13.34 2.57 3.73
C GLU A 30 -11.84 2.61 3.42
N HIS A 31 -11.01 2.03 4.32
CA HIS A 31 -9.56 2.00 4.21
C HIS A 31 -9.00 0.60 4.48
N VAL A 32 -8.27 0.07 3.51
CA VAL A 32 -7.53 -1.20 3.62
C VAL A 32 -6.03 -0.94 3.44
N ALA A 33 -5.22 -1.52 4.32
CA ALA A 33 -3.76 -1.51 4.21
C ALA A 33 -3.25 -2.94 4.04
N ILE A 34 -2.35 -3.18 3.09
CA ILE A 34 -1.92 -4.51 2.70
C ILE A 34 -0.41 -4.58 2.72
N ILE A 35 0.12 -5.55 3.46
CA ILE A 35 1.54 -5.86 3.49
C ILE A 35 1.82 -6.91 2.43
N LEU A 36 2.58 -6.52 1.40
CA LEU A 36 2.95 -7.37 0.27
C LEU A 36 4.10 -8.31 0.65
N ASP A 37 3.81 -9.23 1.57
CA ASP A 37 4.72 -10.27 2.05
C ASP A 37 4.47 -11.61 1.31
N GLY A 38 5.35 -12.58 1.46
CA GLY A 38 5.16 -13.94 0.94
C GLY A 38 5.82 -14.21 -0.42
N ASN A 39 6.10 -13.19 -1.23
CA ASN A 39 6.64 -13.34 -2.60
C ASN A 39 7.86 -14.28 -2.70
N ARG A 40 8.84 -14.12 -1.79
CA ARG A 40 10.04 -15.00 -1.76
C ARG A 40 9.70 -16.44 -1.38
N ARG A 41 8.82 -16.62 -0.40
CA ARG A 41 8.37 -17.95 0.09
C ARG A 41 7.61 -18.67 -1.01
N TRP A 42 6.68 -17.97 -1.66
CA TRP A 42 5.94 -18.48 -2.81
C TRP A 42 6.86 -18.96 -3.94
N ALA A 43 7.85 -18.14 -4.31
CA ALA A 43 8.84 -18.55 -5.33
C ALA A 43 9.61 -19.79 -4.89
N PHE A 44 10.11 -19.80 -3.66
CA PHE A 44 10.83 -20.95 -3.09
C PHE A 44 10.01 -22.25 -3.11
N HIS A 45 8.74 -22.21 -2.70
CA HIS A 45 7.85 -23.38 -2.72
C HIS A 45 7.56 -23.91 -4.14
N LYS A 46 7.77 -23.09 -5.16
CA LYS A 46 7.63 -23.47 -6.57
C LYS A 46 8.97 -23.84 -7.21
N SER A 47 10.06 -23.90 -6.44
CA SER A 47 11.43 -24.03 -6.96
C SER A 47 11.78 -22.95 -7.97
N LEU A 48 11.19 -21.76 -7.78
CA LEU A 48 11.42 -20.58 -8.57
C LEU A 48 12.31 -19.61 -7.80
N ILE A 49 13.01 -18.84 -8.58
CA ILE A 49 13.83 -17.72 -8.15
C ILE A 49 13.01 -16.51 -7.65
N PRO A 50 13.53 -15.70 -6.70
CA PRO A 50 12.77 -14.64 -6.03
C PRO A 50 12.10 -13.62 -6.95
N TRP A 51 12.74 -13.25 -8.07
CA TRP A 51 12.20 -12.25 -8.98
C TRP A 51 10.89 -12.67 -9.66
N ILE A 52 10.69 -13.97 -9.88
CA ILE A 52 9.40 -14.48 -10.39
C ILE A 52 8.31 -14.30 -9.33
N GLY A 53 8.63 -14.53 -8.06
CA GLY A 53 7.72 -14.27 -6.95
C GLY A 53 7.32 -12.81 -6.84
N TYR A 54 8.27 -11.88 -6.98
CA TYR A 54 7.96 -10.44 -6.97
C TYR A 54 7.04 -10.04 -8.11
N ARG A 55 7.33 -10.50 -9.33
CA ARG A 55 6.48 -10.24 -10.49
C ARG A 55 5.08 -10.84 -10.32
N HIS A 56 4.98 -12.05 -9.79
CA HIS A 56 3.70 -12.67 -9.48
C HIS A 56 2.89 -11.84 -8.46
N GLY A 57 3.52 -11.41 -7.37
CA GLY A 57 2.89 -10.54 -6.38
C GLY A 57 2.46 -9.19 -6.97
N ALA A 58 3.29 -8.57 -7.82
CA ALA A 58 2.97 -7.31 -8.47
C ALA A 58 1.77 -7.39 -9.43
N ASN A 59 1.59 -8.53 -10.11
CA ASN A 59 0.41 -8.77 -10.94
C ASN A 59 -0.85 -8.94 -10.09
N LYS A 60 -0.73 -9.57 -8.91
CA LYS A 60 -1.87 -9.76 -7.99
C LYS A 60 -2.41 -8.43 -7.45
N ILE A 61 -1.60 -7.37 -7.45
CA ILE A 61 -2.04 -6.02 -7.06
C ILE A 61 -3.13 -5.49 -8.00
N ASP A 62 -3.10 -5.83 -9.29
CA ASP A 62 -4.12 -5.38 -10.23
C ASP A 62 -5.48 -5.99 -9.89
N GLU A 63 -5.52 -7.30 -9.61
CA GLU A 63 -6.74 -8.00 -9.18
C GLU A 63 -7.26 -7.44 -7.85
N LEU A 64 -6.36 -7.16 -6.90
CA LEU A 64 -6.71 -6.53 -5.64
C LEU A 64 -7.34 -5.15 -5.83
N LEU A 65 -6.80 -4.36 -6.76
CA LEU A 65 -7.34 -3.03 -7.06
C LEU A 65 -8.75 -3.13 -7.65
N ASP A 66 -9.00 -4.11 -8.52
CA ASP A 66 -10.33 -4.40 -9.07
C ASP A 66 -11.32 -4.72 -7.95
N TRP A 67 -10.96 -5.65 -7.05
CA TRP A 67 -11.82 -5.97 -5.89
C TRP A 67 -12.10 -4.77 -5.00
N CYS A 68 -11.09 -3.92 -4.76
CA CYS A 68 -11.27 -2.72 -3.96
C CYS A 68 -12.21 -1.71 -4.64
N ILE A 69 -12.17 -1.59 -5.98
CA ILE A 69 -13.09 -0.74 -6.74
C ILE A 69 -14.51 -1.30 -6.67
N GLU A 70 -14.69 -2.61 -6.91
CA GLU A 70 -15.99 -3.29 -6.85
C GLU A 70 -16.64 -3.20 -5.45
N LEU A 71 -15.83 -3.29 -4.40
CA LEU A 71 -16.27 -3.18 -3.01
C LEU A 71 -16.44 -1.73 -2.53
N ASP A 72 -16.16 -0.75 -3.39
CA ASP A 72 -16.17 0.68 -3.08
C ASP A 72 -15.21 1.11 -1.94
N VAL A 73 -14.06 0.43 -1.80
CA VAL A 73 -13.00 0.83 -0.88
C VAL A 73 -12.40 2.16 -1.35
N LYS A 74 -12.42 3.18 -0.49
CA LYS A 74 -11.98 4.55 -0.85
C LYS A 74 -10.48 4.72 -0.75
N ILE A 75 -9.83 4.04 0.20
CA ILE A 75 -8.40 4.17 0.44
C ILE A 75 -7.74 2.80 0.47
N ILE A 76 -6.68 2.67 -0.31
CA ILE A 76 -5.86 1.48 -0.38
C ILE A 76 -4.44 1.91 -0.01
N THR A 77 -3.78 1.17 0.85
CA THR A 77 -2.38 1.41 1.21
C THR A 77 -1.57 0.14 1.01
N LEU A 78 -0.64 0.15 0.08
CA LEU A 78 0.21 -1.00 -0.21
C LEU A 78 1.58 -0.78 0.41
N TYR A 79 1.95 -1.63 1.36
CA TYR A 79 3.31 -1.68 1.88
C TYR A 79 4.15 -2.49 0.89
N ALA A 80 4.85 -1.79 0.00
CA ALA A 80 5.57 -2.39 -1.12
C ALA A 80 7.07 -2.54 -0.84
N PHE A 81 7.71 -1.62 -0.11
CA PHE A 81 9.14 -1.70 0.18
C PHE A 81 9.50 -1.05 1.51
N SER A 82 10.16 -1.80 2.41
CA SER A 82 10.58 -1.31 3.74
C SER A 82 12.00 -0.78 3.77
N THR A 83 12.33 0.05 4.76
CA THR A 83 13.71 0.48 5.03
C THR A 83 14.65 -0.71 5.29
N GLU A 84 14.16 -1.76 5.94
CA GLU A 84 14.93 -2.99 6.22
C GLU A 84 15.15 -3.81 4.94
N ASN A 85 14.38 -3.59 3.87
CA ASN A 85 14.57 -4.29 2.61
C ASN A 85 15.82 -3.84 1.86
N PHE A 86 16.41 -2.69 2.20
CA PHE A 86 17.73 -2.30 1.69
C PHE A 86 18.86 -3.24 2.14
N CYS A 87 18.67 -3.99 3.23
CA CYS A 87 19.66 -4.98 3.69
C CYS A 87 19.68 -6.27 2.86
N ARG A 88 18.83 -6.39 1.84
CA ARG A 88 18.80 -7.55 0.92
C ARG A 88 19.98 -7.49 -0.07
N PRO A 89 20.31 -8.59 -0.76
CA PRO A 89 21.35 -8.59 -1.79
C PRO A 89 21.14 -7.46 -2.82
N PRO A 90 22.17 -6.70 -3.22
CA PRO A 90 22.02 -5.53 -4.08
C PRO A 90 21.26 -5.79 -5.39
N LYS A 91 21.53 -6.92 -6.05
CA LYS A 91 20.82 -7.35 -7.26
C LYS A 91 19.33 -7.57 -7.03
N GLU A 92 18.96 -8.04 -5.84
CA GLU A 92 17.55 -8.25 -5.49
C GLU A 92 16.84 -6.91 -5.30
N VAL A 93 17.49 -5.95 -4.63
CA VAL A 93 16.96 -4.59 -4.47
C VAL A 93 16.79 -3.91 -5.83
N GLU A 94 17.77 -4.03 -6.72
CA GLU A 94 17.70 -3.50 -8.09
C GLU A 94 16.50 -4.03 -8.86
N GLU A 95 16.25 -5.35 -8.83
CA GLU A 95 15.08 -5.94 -9.50
C GLU A 95 13.75 -5.49 -8.89
N ILE A 96 13.68 -5.32 -7.57
CA ILE A 96 12.48 -4.78 -6.92
C ILE A 96 12.24 -3.34 -7.36
N MET A 97 13.27 -2.50 -7.41
CA MET A 97 13.13 -1.11 -7.89
C MET A 97 12.69 -1.05 -9.35
N ARG A 98 13.27 -1.90 -10.21
CA ARG A 98 12.86 -2.02 -11.61
C ARG A 98 11.39 -2.37 -11.75
N LEU A 99 10.91 -3.32 -10.94
CA LEU A 99 9.50 -3.73 -10.94
C LEU A 99 8.57 -2.63 -10.41
N ILE A 100 8.98 -1.91 -9.37
CA ILE A 100 8.25 -0.75 -8.85
C ILE A 100 8.13 0.33 -9.94
N GLU A 101 9.22 0.66 -10.62
CA GLU A 101 9.21 1.62 -11.73
C GLU A 101 8.31 1.15 -12.88
N GLU A 102 8.36 -0.13 -13.26
CA GLU A 102 7.50 -0.72 -14.28
C GLU A 102 6.02 -0.55 -13.92
N LYS A 103 5.62 -0.90 -12.69
CA LYS A 103 4.24 -0.76 -12.22
C LYS A 103 3.81 0.70 -12.11
N LEU A 104 4.68 1.60 -11.62
CA LEU A 104 4.38 3.03 -11.57
C LEU A 104 4.22 3.63 -12.96
N ARG A 105 5.07 3.29 -13.93
CA ARG A 105 4.89 3.74 -15.32
C ARG A 105 3.59 3.23 -15.91
N SER A 106 3.21 1.98 -15.61
CA SER A 106 1.95 1.42 -16.08
C SER A 106 0.73 2.20 -15.59
N ILE A 107 0.80 2.85 -14.42
CA ILE A 107 -0.29 3.67 -13.87
C ILE A 107 -0.61 4.88 -14.77
N LEU A 108 0.39 5.46 -15.44
CA LEU A 108 0.22 6.66 -16.28
C LEU A 108 -0.68 6.42 -17.49
N GLU A 109 -0.77 5.17 -17.95
CA GLU A 109 -1.56 4.75 -19.11
C GLU A 109 -2.71 3.82 -18.70
N ASN A 110 -2.97 3.67 -17.40
CA ASN A 110 -3.93 2.70 -16.90
C ASN A 110 -5.35 3.31 -16.89
N GLU A 111 -6.18 2.93 -17.85
CA GLU A 111 -7.57 3.43 -17.99
C GLU A 111 -8.35 3.31 -16.67
N ARG A 112 -8.26 2.16 -15.98
CA ARG A 112 -8.95 1.95 -14.70
C ARG A 112 -8.56 2.99 -13.65
N ILE A 113 -7.30 3.41 -13.56
CA ILE A 113 -6.87 4.48 -12.62
C ILE A 113 -7.55 5.81 -12.96
N HIS A 114 -7.61 6.16 -14.25
CA HIS A 114 -8.12 7.46 -14.71
C HIS A 114 -9.64 7.54 -14.75
N GLU A 115 -10.32 6.45 -15.07
CA GLU A 115 -11.79 6.33 -15.06
C GLU A 115 -12.31 6.35 -13.63
N ASN A 116 -11.69 5.60 -12.71
CA ASN A 116 -12.08 5.56 -11.30
C ASN A 116 -11.51 6.72 -10.47
N LYS A 117 -10.87 7.71 -11.11
CA LYS A 117 -10.25 8.89 -10.45
C LYS A 117 -9.47 8.48 -9.20
N ILE A 118 -8.50 7.59 -9.37
CA ILE A 118 -7.67 7.07 -8.29
C ILE A 118 -6.42 7.94 -8.14
N ARG A 119 -6.36 8.73 -7.06
CA ARG A 119 -5.19 9.51 -6.71
C ARG A 119 -4.10 8.61 -6.14
N VAL A 120 -2.92 8.62 -6.76
CA VAL A 120 -1.77 7.82 -6.31
C VAL A 120 -0.79 8.71 -5.55
N LYS A 121 -0.27 8.21 -4.44
CA LYS A 121 0.77 8.89 -3.66
C LYS A 121 1.77 7.91 -3.07
N ALA A 122 3.05 8.20 -3.15
CA ALA A 122 4.09 7.46 -2.46
C ALA A 122 4.35 8.05 -1.08
N ILE A 123 4.56 7.19 -0.08
CA ILE A 123 4.84 7.56 1.30
C ILE A 123 6.06 6.81 1.81
N GLY A 124 6.85 7.45 2.68
CA GLY A 124 8.08 6.90 3.25
C GLY A 124 9.30 7.80 3.02
N ARG A 125 10.49 7.20 3.10
CA ARG A 125 11.78 7.88 2.86
C ARG A 125 12.17 7.80 1.40
N LEU A 126 11.42 8.52 0.56
CA LEU A 126 11.55 8.47 -0.90
C LEU A 126 12.92 8.94 -1.39
N ASP A 127 13.59 9.79 -0.61
CA ASP A 127 14.96 10.26 -0.84
C ASP A 127 16.00 9.13 -0.85
N LEU A 128 15.71 8.00 -0.20
CA LEU A 128 16.55 6.80 -0.21
C LEU A 128 16.39 5.95 -1.48
N LEU A 129 15.36 6.20 -2.29
CA LEU A 129 15.12 5.46 -3.52
C LEU A 129 16.06 5.94 -4.64
N PRO A 130 16.33 5.13 -5.66
CA PRO A 130 17.04 5.58 -6.86
C PRO A 130 16.36 6.81 -7.48
N LYS A 131 17.16 7.74 -8.04
CA LYS A 131 16.63 8.96 -8.68
C LYS A 131 15.61 8.65 -9.78
N SER A 132 15.85 7.61 -10.56
CA SER A 132 14.91 7.13 -11.59
C SER A 132 13.54 6.78 -11.00
N THR A 133 13.52 6.12 -9.85
CA THR A 133 12.28 5.75 -9.15
C THR A 133 11.57 6.99 -8.62
N GLN A 134 12.31 7.93 -8.03
CA GLN A 134 11.76 9.20 -7.54
C GLN A 134 11.10 10.02 -8.66
N GLU A 135 11.73 10.11 -9.83
CA GLU A 135 11.20 10.81 -10.99
C GLU A 135 9.88 10.20 -11.50
N VAL A 136 9.80 8.87 -11.54
CA VAL A 136 8.56 8.18 -11.95
C VAL A 136 7.45 8.39 -10.94
N ILE A 137 7.75 8.31 -9.64
CA ILE A 137 6.81 8.62 -8.56
C ILE A 137 6.23 10.03 -8.76
N GLN A 138 7.09 11.03 -8.95
CA GLN A 138 6.66 12.42 -9.12
C GLN A 138 5.72 12.58 -10.32
N ARG A 139 6.02 11.93 -11.45
CA ARG A 139 5.14 11.96 -12.64
C ARG A 139 3.76 11.37 -12.36
N VAL A 140 3.70 10.25 -11.65
CA VAL A 140 2.44 9.57 -11.29
C VAL A 140 1.62 10.40 -10.31
N GLU A 141 2.25 10.96 -9.29
CA GLU A 141 1.57 11.84 -8.34
C GLU A 141 1.00 13.07 -9.03
N GLU A 142 1.78 13.70 -9.91
CA GLU A 142 1.36 14.89 -10.67
C GLU A 142 0.20 14.57 -11.62
N ALA A 143 0.26 13.45 -12.34
CA ALA A 143 -0.79 13.00 -13.26
C ALA A 143 -2.13 12.74 -12.55
N THR A 144 -2.08 12.27 -11.30
CA THR A 144 -3.27 11.87 -10.54
C THR A 144 -3.67 12.87 -9.45
N LYS A 145 -2.96 13.99 -9.29
CA LYS A 145 -3.10 14.92 -8.15
C LYS A 145 -4.50 15.51 -7.96
N ARG A 146 -5.25 15.66 -9.06
CA ARG A 146 -6.59 16.26 -9.07
C ARG A 146 -7.70 15.26 -8.78
N TYR A 147 -7.37 13.98 -8.68
CA TYR A 147 -8.35 12.94 -8.43
C TYR A 147 -8.72 12.89 -6.94
N THR A 148 -10.00 12.61 -6.66
CA THR A 148 -10.58 12.73 -5.31
C THR A 148 -11.42 11.54 -4.90
N ASP A 149 -11.72 10.61 -5.81
CA ASP A 149 -12.74 9.59 -5.59
C ASP A 149 -12.18 8.40 -4.81
N ARG A 150 -10.93 8.02 -5.11
CA ARG A 150 -10.19 6.98 -4.40
C ARG A 150 -8.72 7.37 -4.23
N PHE A 151 -8.07 6.75 -3.26
CA PHE A 151 -6.67 7.01 -2.90
C PHE A 151 -5.88 5.71 -2.85
N LEU A 152 -4.79 5.64 -3.60
CA LEU A 152 -3.81 4.56 -3.55
C LEU A 152 -2.50 5.09 -2.98
N ASN A 153 -2.19 4.70 -1.74
CA ASN A 153 -0.93 5.03 -1.09
C ASN A 153 0.07 3.88 -1.26
N LEU A 154 1.27 4.20 -1.73
CA LEU A 154 2.37 3.26 -1.90
C LEU A 154 3.45 3.53 -0.84
N ALA A 155 3.55 2.65 0.16
CA ALA A 155 4.59 2.72 1.17
C ALA A 155 5.91 2.16 0.61
N LEU A 156 6.84 3.08 0.32
CA LEU A 156 8.13 2.83 -0.32
C LEU A 156 9.26 3.40 0.54
N ALA A 157 10.30 2.60 0.78
CA ALA A 157 11.30 2.90 1.81
C ALA A 157 10.63 3.32 3.13
N TYR A 158 9.54 2.63 3.47
CA TYR A 158 8.70 2.95 4.61
C TYR A 158 9.17 2.17 5.84
N GLY A 159 9.22 2.85 6.99
CA GLY A 159 9.52 2.23 8.27
C GLY A 159 8.57 2.78 9.33
N GLY A 160 7.61 1.97 9.81
CA GLY A 160 6.55 2.46 10.70
C GLY A 160 7.06 3.12 11.99
N ARG A 161 8.20 2.66 12.54
CA ARG A 161 8.84 3.30 13.70
C ARG A 161 9.52 4.61 13.32
N ALA A 162 10.21 4.65 12.19
CA ALA A 162 10.88 5.84 11.70
C ALA A 162 9.87 6.98 11.47
N GLU A 163 8.69 6.66 10.92
CA GLU A 163 7.61 7.64 10.71
C GLU A 163 7.06 8.21 12.03
N ILE A 164 6.92 7.39 13.07
CA ILE A 164 6.51 7.88 14.40
C ILE A 164 7.55 8.83 14.99
N VAL A 165 8.84 8.49 14.84
CA VAL A 165 9.95 9.35 15.28
C VAL A 165 9.97 10.66 14.50
N ASP A 166 9.93 10.60 13.17
CA ASP A 166 9.98 11.77 12.29
C ASP A 166 8.77 12.69 12.55
N ALA A 167 7.57 12.13 12.74
CA ALA A 167 6.39 12.91 13.12
C ALA A 167 6.54 13.59 14.50
N SER A 168 7.15 12.89 15.47
CA SER A 168 7.38 13.45 16.81
C SER A 168 8.41 14.59 16.76
N THR A 169 9.49 14.42 16.01
CA THR A 169 10.54 15.44 15.82
C THR A 169 9.98 16.68 15.12
N ASN A 170 9.20 16.52 14.05
CA ASN A 170 8.59 17.65 13.34
C ASN A 170 7.65 18.46 14.25
N ILE A 171 6.88 17.80 15.13
CA ILE A 171 6.05 18.50 16.12
C ILE A 171 6.91 19.32 17.09
N THR A 172 8.08 18.82 17.49
CA THR A 172 8.98 19.56 18.39
C THR A 172 9.70 20.71 17.70
N GLU A 173 10.04 20.57 16.41
CA GLU A 173 10.66 21.63 15.62
C GLU A 173 9.67 22.76 15.29
N ASP A 174 8.41 22.42 15.01
CA ASP A 174 7.31 23.39 14.85
C ASP A 174 6.96 24.13 16.17
N HIS A 175 7.42 23.61 17.32
CA HIS A 175 7.14 24.15 18.65
C HIS A 175 8.39 24.53 19.45
N ALA A 176 9.43 25.07 18.81
CA ALA A 176 10.64 25.60 19.46
C ALA A 176 10.36 26.74 20.47
N THR A 177 9.76 26.40 21.60
CA THR A 177 9.84 27.02 22.93
C THR A 177 10.06 25.86 23.91
N PRO A 178 10.85 26.04 24.98
CA PRO A 178 11.29 24.92 25.81
C PRO A 178 10.10 24.34 26.59
N ILE A 179 9.59 23.18 26.15
CA ILE A 179 8.50 22.48 26.84
C ILE A 179 9.10 21.56 27.91
N THR A 180 9.07 22.02 29.16
CA THR A 180 9.25 21.15 30.32
C THR A 180 8.22 20.02 30.26
N MET A 181 8.71 18.79 30.39
CA MET A 181 7.98 17.53 30.24
C MET A 181 6.85 17.40 31.26
N THR A 182 5.71 18.04 30.98
CA THR A 182 4.44 17.79 31.66
C THR A 182 3.56 17.06 30.65
N MET A 183 2.99 15.92 31.04
CA MET A 183 2.12 15.11 30.19
C MET A 183 1.01 15.96 29.56
N VAL A 184 1.20 16.32 28.29
CA VAL A 184 0.20 17.04 27.52
C VAL A 184 -0.72 16.01 26.87
N ARG A 185 -1.91 15.83 27.45
CA ARG A 185 -3.08 15.25 26.79
C ARG A 185 -3.50 16.21 25.66
N HIS A 186 -2.97 16.04 24.45
CA HIS A 186 -3.36 16.87 23.30
C HIS A 186 -4.46 16.20 22.46
N LYS A 187 -5.52 16.98 22.18
CA LYS A 187 -6.62 16.62 21.27
C LYS A 187 -6.06 16.36 19.86
N ARG A 188 -6.47 15.24 19.25
CA ARG A 188 -6.09 14.67 17.93
C ARG A 188 -6.17 15.58 16.68
N LYS A 189 -6.36 16.89 16.80
CA LYS A 189 -6.59 17.80 15.66
C LYS A 189 -5.32 18.32 14.97
N SER A 190 -4.14 18.26 15.58
CA SER A 190 -2.91 18.82 14.99
C SER A 190 -2.10 17.82 14.16
N LEU A 191 -2.45 16.54 14.16
CA LEU A 191 -1.70 15.48 13.45
C LEU A 191 -1.90 15.50 11.92
N SER A 192 -2.84 16.28 11.37
CA SER A 192 -3.20 16.20 9.93
C SER A 192 -2.29 17.01 9.00
N LYS A 193 -1.65 18.09 9.47
CA LYS A 193 -0.95 19.02 8.57
C LYS A 193 0.37 18.49 7.99
N ASN A 194 1.01 17.53 8.66
CA ASN A 194 2.30 16.96 8.24
C ASN A 194 2.21 15.50 7.75
N GLN A 195 1.00 14.96 7.53
CA GLN A 195 0.86 13.58 7.04
C GLN A 195 1.20 13.49 5.55
N ARG A 196 2.28 12.78 5.23
CA ARG A 196 2.74 12.46 3.86
C ARG A 196 1.76 11.57 3.09
N THR A 197 0.68 11.09 3.68
CA THR A 197 -0.35 10.28 3.02
C THR A 197 -1.29 11.11 2.14
N ALA A 198 -1.97 10.48 1.17
CA ALA A 198 -2.98 11.16 0.33
C ALA A 198 -4.34 11.31 1.03
N LEU A 199 -4.41 10.96 2.31
CA LEU A 199 -5.65 10.96 3.08
C LEU A 199 -6.25 12.37 3.10
N PRO A 200 -7.55 12.53 2.77
CA PRO A 200 -8.30 13.73 3.12
C PRO A 200 -8.18 13.99 4.62
N GLU A 201 -8.11 15.26 5.05
CA GLU A 201 -8.03 15.65 6.46
C GLU A 201 -9.19 15.10 7.32
N SER A 202 -10.28 14.67 6.68
CA SER A 202 -11.46 14.06 7.30
C SER A 202 -11.35 12.57 7.61
N ILE A 203 -10.34 11.85 7.07
CA ILE A 203 -10.26 10.40 7.25
C ILE A 203 -9.25 10.03 8.34
N THR A 204 -9.78 9.84 9.56
CA THR A 204 -9.02 9.44 10.76
C THR A 204 -9.17 7.95 11.10
N HIS A 205 -9.53 7.11 10.13
CA HIS A 205 -9.79 5.69 10.38
C HIS A 205 -8.51 4.84 10.28
N ILE A 206 -8.37 3.90 11.23
CA ILE A 206 -7.32 2.88 11.20
C ILE A 206 -7.67 1.90 10.09
N PRO A 207 -6.76 1.62 9.13
CA PRO A 207 -7.03 0.65 8.09
C PRO A 207 -7.25 -0.75 8.66
N ILE A 208 -8.04 -1.56 7.97
CA ILE A 208 -7.92 -3.01 8.12
C ILE A 208 -6.56 -3.40 7.53
N ALA A 209 -5.64 -3.85 8.38
CA ALA A 209 -4.31 -4.28 7.97
C ALA A 209 -4.33 -5.78 7.65
N ILE A 210 -4.08 -6.12 6.39
CA ILE A 210 -4.00 -7.51 5.92
C ILE A 210 -2.54 -7.82 5.65
N ARG A 211 -2.03 -8.86 6.30
CA ARG A 211 -0.72 -9.45 6.01
C ARG A 211 -0.96 -10.86 5.51
N TYR A 212 -0.42 -11.17 4.35
CA TYR A 212 -0.35 -12.56 3.89
C TYR A 212 0.61 -13.33 4.79
N VAL A 213 0.05 -14.27 5.56
CA VAL A 213 0.79 -15.26 6.32
C VAL A 213 0.52 -16.59 5.64
N ASP A 214 1.39 -16.96 4.70
CA ASP A 214 1.57 -18.36 4.31
C ASP A 214 2.25 -19.12 5.46
#